data_AF-A0A956TB21-F1
#
_entry.id   AF-A0A956TB21-F1
#
_cell.length_a   1.000
_cell.length_b   1.000
_cell.length_c   1.000
_cell.angle_alpha   90.00
_cell.angle_beta   90.00
_cell.angle_gamma   90.00
#
_symmetry.space_group_name_H-M   'P 1'
#
loop_
_entity.id
_entity.type
_entity.pdbx_description
1 polymer ?
#
loop_
_entity_poly.entity_id
_entity_poly.type
_entity_poly.pdbx_seq_one_letter_code
_entity_poly.pdbx_strand_id
1 'polypeptide(L)'
;MADFLDNIVSAWGDDEVGEEDAYPDETAAPNVNILIRTARRFLDKKVEQEEFLDEVYQTLDRLEQALAEHRSHYQNSELTPELRGLAEKADDAYEEFRGGLVEMEKADAAAVRHGIEVCKEATFNLVEANQAFLEHQQREQMVECLMCGHLNTPNLSACIKCNATLPKTMVQAAASANTSGTSDLIMVPKEYVDLYEACDKVAADEIGLEDWQRHIDFFNDRFNQASQQIHDQVRSHQDLLESIPNLVEEADEVVESLDQALEALAEMQLFANDGDPEHLNQGWMALMLATQKIQHTTLAFYQTLESAQESDG
;
A
#
# COMPACT_ATOMS: atom_id res chain seq x y z
N MET A 1 2.03 16.27 2.58
CA MET A 1 0.62 16.35 2.13
C MET A 1 -0.39 16.22 3.27
N ALA A 2 -0.28 15.24 4.17
CA ALA A 2 -1.14 15.15 5.36
C ALA A 2 -1.04 16.41 6.26
N ASP A 3 0.15 17.00 6.39
CA ASP A 3 0.39 18.17 7.25
C ASP A 3 -0.32 19.46 6.85
N PHE A 4 -0.70 19.65 5.58
CA PHE A 4 -1.47 20.85 5.18
C PHE A 4 -2.93 20.75 5.63
N LEU A 5 -3.51 19.55 5.59
CA LEU A 5 -4.89 19.30 6.00
C LEU A 5 -5.02 19.15 7.53
N ASP A 6 -3.99 18.62 8.21
CA ASP A 6 -4.01 18.35 9.66
C ASP A 6 -3.58 19.56 10.54
N ASN A 7 -2.73 20.49 10.07
CA ASN A 7 -2.26 21.62 10.92
C ASN A 7 -3.26 22.79 11.10
N ILE A 8 -4.53 22.63 10.74
CA ILE A 8 -5.53 23.72 10.73
C ILE A 8 -6.47 23.71 11.96
N VAL A 9 -6.24 22.88 12.99
CA VAL A 9 -7.21 22.68 14.08
C VAL A 9 -6.98 23.54 15.34
N SER A 10 -5.85 24.21 15.53
CA SER A 10 -5.50 24.72 16.88
C SER A 10 -5.66 26.23 17.16
N ALA A 11 -6.21 27.03 16.25
CA ALA A 11 -6.47 28.43 16.57
C ALA A 11 -7.87 28.80 16.06
N TRP A 12 -8.55 29.71 16.77
CA TRP A 12 -9.81 30.34 16.35
C TRP A 12 -11.08 29.51 16.60
N GLY A 13 -11.25 29.08 17.85
CA GLY A 13 -12.58 28.94 18.43
C GLY A 13 -12.89 30.18 19.28
N ASP A 14 -13.74 31.06 18.78
CA ASP A 14 -14.67 31.83 19.62
C ASP A 14 -15.82 32.42 18.77
N ASP A 15 -17.02 31.95 19.10
CA ASP A 15 -18.34 32.60 19.05
C ASP A 15 -18.71 33.57 17.90
N GLU A 16 -19.62 33.15 17.02
CA GLU A 16 -20.89 33.87 16.76
C GLU A 16 -21.88 33.01 15.94
N VAL A 17 -22.84 32.38 16.65
CA VAL A 17 -23.94 31.59 16.09
C VAL A 17 -24.95 32.54 15.45
N GLY A 18 -24.72 32.94 14.20
CA GLY A 18 -25.62 33.79 13.42
C GLY A 18 -25.20 34.09 11.97
N GLU A 19 -23.92 33.93 11.62
CA GLU A 19 -23.41 34.23 10.27
C GLU A 19 -23.28 33.02 9.33
N GLU A 20 -23.18 31.80 9.86
CA GLU A 20 -23.00 30.57 9.06
C GLU A 20 -24.22 30.22 8.18
N ASP A 21 -25.43 30.58 8.60
CA ASP A 21 -26.66 30.32 7.82
C ASP A 21 -26.74 31.14 6.52
N ALA A 22 -26.09 32.30 6.45
CA ALA A 22 -26.14 33.19 5.28
C ALA A 22 -25.13 32.80 4.19
N TYR A 23 -24.02 32.17 4.58
CA TYR A 23 -22.93 31.74 3.70
C TYR A 23 -22.47 30.35 4.12
N PRO A 24 -23.24 29.29 3.76
CA PRO A 24 -22.91 27.93 4.14
C PRO A 24 -21.62 27.46 3.47
N ASP A 25 -21.03 26.42 4.03
CA ASP A 25 -19.88 25.77 3.44
C ASP A 25 -20.20 25.18 2.06
N GLU A 26 -19.37 25.53 1.08
CA GLU A 26 -19.53 25.10 -0.30
C GLU A 26 -18.54 23.98 -0.69
N THR A 27 -17.55 23.69 0.17
CA THR A 27 -16.52 22.67 -0.05
C THR A 27 -16.22 21.89 1.23
N ALA A 28 -15.53 20.75 1.10
CA ALA A 28 -15.02 19.99 2.24
C ALA A 28 -13.75 20.61 2.88
N ALA A 29 -13.17 21.65 2.28
CA ALA A 29 -11.93 22.27 2.72
C ALA A 29 -12.22 23.57 3.51
N PRO A 30 -11.99 23.59 4.84
CA PRO A 30 -12.37 24.73 5.68
C PRO A 30 -11.76 26.08 5.24
N ASN A 31 -10.49 26.10 4.86
CA ASN A 31 -9.81 27.32 4.42
C ASN A 31 -10.35 27.86 3.10
N VAL A 32 -10.79 26.97 2.20
CA VAL A 32 -11.41 27.37 0.94
C VAL A 32 -12.79 27.97 1.23
N ASN A 33 -13.53 27.43 2.21
CA ASN A 33 -14.79 28.03 2.64
C ASN A 33 -14.58 29.42 3.24
N ILE A 34 -13.49 29.69 3.96
CA ILE A 34 -13.17 31.06 4.43
C ILE A 34 -13.04 32.02 3.23
N LEU A 35 -12.20 31.67 2.25
CA LEU A 35 -12.05 32.46 1.01
C LEU A 35 -13.41 32.68 0.32
N ILE A 36 -14.20 31.62 0.13
CA ILE A 36 -15.49 31.69 -0.55
C ILE A 36 -16.45 32.59 0.23
N ARG A 37 -16.55 32.44 1.55
CA ARG A 37 -17.42 33.30 2.38
C ARG A 37 -16.99 34.75 2.29
N THR A 38 -15.69 35.06 2.35
CA THR A 38 -15.17 36.42 2.19
C THR A 38 -15.48 36.97 0.79
N ALA A 39 -15.31 36.17 -0.27
CA ALA A 39 -15.67 36.53 -1.63
C ALA A 39 -17.18 36.80 -1.79
N ARG A 40 -18.05 35.98 -1.18
CA ARG A 40 -19.51 36.19 -1.20
C ARG A 40 -19.89 37.45 -0.41
N ARG A 41 -19.25 37.73 0.73
CA ARG A 41 -19.44 38.96 1.50
C ARG A 41 -19.02 40.21 0.71
N PHE A 42 -17.91 40.12 -0.03
CA PHE A 42 -17.48 41.18 -0.96
C PHE A 42 -18.52 41.44 -2.05
N LEU A 43 -19.06 40.39 -2.68
CA LEU A 43 -20.12 40.50 -3.68
C LEU A 43 -21.40 41.16 -3.13
N ASP A 44 -21.70 40.93 -1.86
CA ASP A 44 -22.83 41.54 -1.13
C ASP A 44 -22.49 42.90 -0.52
N LYS A 45 -21.28 43.43 -0.75
CA LYS A 45 -20.78 44.71 -0.23
C LYS A 45 -20.76 44.79 1.30
N LYS A 46 -20.55 43.64 1.95
CA LYS A 46 -20.40 43.54 3.41
C LYS A 46 -18.94 43.62 3.88
N VAL A 47 -18.00 43.46 2.95
CA VAL A 47 -16.56 43.52 3.17
C VAL A 47 -15.98 44.48 2.13
N GLU A 48 -14.99 45.28 2.55
CA GLU A 48 -14.30 46.22 1.67
C GLU A 48 -13.33 45.49 0.73
N GLN A 49 -13.02 46.11 -0.40
CA GLN A 49 -12.16 45.48 -1.42
C GLN A 49 -10.77 45.12 -0.88
N GLU A 50 -10.20 45.95 -0.01
CA GLU A 50 -8.87 45.71 0.60
C GLU A 50 -8.86 44.42 1.44
N GLU A 51 -9.83 44.26 2.33
CA GLU A 51 -9.97 43.06 3.18
C GLU A 51 -10.22 41.79 2.34
N PHE A 52 -11.01 41.89 1.27
CA PHE A 52 -11.20 40.76 0.34
C PHE A 52 -9.91 40.37 -0.38
N LEU A 53 -9.17 41.35 -0.91
CA LEU A 53 -7.93 41.10 -1.63
C LEU A 53 -6.84 40.54 -0.70
N ASP A 54 -6.78 41.00 0.55
CA ASP A 54 -5.86 40.44 1.55
C ASP A 54 -6.10 38.93 1.76
N GLU A 55 -7.35 38.47 1.81
CA GLU A 55 -7.68 37.05 1.91
C GLU A 55 -7.29 36.27 0.64
N VAL A 56 -7.50 36.86 -0.54
CA VAL A 56 -7.09 36.26 -1.83
C VAL A 56 -5.56 36.08 -1.87
N TYR A 57 -4.79 37.10 -1.51
CA TYR A 57 -3.33 37.05 -1.52
C TYR A 57 -2.78 36.08 -0.48
N GLN A 58 -3.34 36.08 0.74
CA GLN A 58 -2.94 35.09 1.76
C GLN A 58 -3.22 33.66 1.30
N THR A 59 -4.33 33.43 0.58
CA THR A 59 -4.64 32.11 0.04
C THR A 59 -3.69 31.74 -1.11
N LEU A 60 -3.35 32.70 -1.96
CA LEU A 60 -2.38 32.51 -3.05
C LEU A 60 -0.99 32.13 -2.51
N ASP A 61 -0.48 32.85 -1.51
CA ASP A 61 0.82 32.56 -0.90
C ASP A 61 0.88 31.13 -0.34
N ARG A 62 -0.18 30.70 0.36
CA ARG A 62 -0.31 29.33 0.89
C ARG A 62 -0.36 28.29 -0.22
N LEU A 63 -1.08 28.58 -1.31
CA LEU A 63 -1.21 27.71 -2.47
C LEU A 63 0.15 27.54 -3.18
N GLU A 64 0.89 28.63 -3.37
CA GLU A 64 2.21 28.60 -4.01
C GLU A 64 3.22 27.80 -3.18
N GLN A 65 3.20 27.95 -1.85
CA GLN A 65 4.01 27.13 -0.97
C GLN A 65 3.65 25.63 -1.11
N ALA A 66 2.37 25.28 -1.06
CA ALA A 66 1.91 23.90 -1.17
C ALA A 66 2.28 23.27 -2.53
N LEU A 67 2.14 24.02 -3.63
CA LEU A 67 2.53 23.60 -4.96
C LEU A 67 4.04 23.36 -5.08
N ALA A 68 4.86 24.24 -4.48
CA ALA A 68 6.31 24.08 -4.46
C ALA A 68 6.71 22.82 -3.67
N GLU A 69 6.10 22.60 -2.50
CA GLU A 69 6.30 21.39 -1.70
C GLU A 69 5.90 20.13 -2.47
N HIS A 70 4.71 20.11 -3.09
CA HIS A 70 4.23 19.04 -3.96
C HIS A 70 5.24 18.70 -5.05
N ARG A 71 5.65 19.69 -5.86
CA ARG A 71 6.62 19.49 -6.94
C ARG A 71 7.96 18.98 -6.42
N SER A 72 8.42 19.46 -5.28
CA SER A 72 9.70 19.05 -4.69
C SER A 72 9.74 17.57 -4.29
N HIS A 73 8.61 17.04 -3.81
CA HIS A 73 8.48 15.64 -3.43
C HIS A 73 8.55 14.69 -4.63
N TYR A 74 8.14 15.14 -5.81
CA TYR A 74 7.99 14.28 -6.98
C TYR A 74 9.05 14.48 -8.07
N GLN A 75 9.83 15.57 -8.01
CA GLN A 75 10.92 15.83 -8.96
C GLN A 75 12.18 14.99 -8.72
N ASN A 76 12.39 14.49 -7.50
CA ASN A 76 13.62 13.79 -7.10
C ASN A 76 13.44 12.29 -6.84
N SER A 77 12.24 11.75 -7.05
CA SER A 77 11.92 10.36 -6.74
C SER A 77 11.72 9.55 -8.01
N GLU A 78 12.19 8.30 -8.02
CA GLU A 78 11.83 7.33 -9.04
C GLU A 78 10.36 6.92 -8.88
N LEU A 79 9.46 7.72 -9.47
CA LEU A 79 8.03 7.48 -9.38
C LEU A 79 7.57 6.42 -10.37
N THR A 80 6.70 5.53 -9.87
CA THR A 80 5.92 4.63 -10.72
C THR A 80 5.06 5.46 -11.71
N PRO A 81 4.72 4.91 -12.89
CA PRO A 81 3.85 5.60 -13.85
C PRO A 81 2.48 5.99 -13.26
N GLU A 82 1.95 5.19 -12.34
CA GLU A 82 0.67 5.47 -11.64
C GLU A 82 0.81 6.70 -10.73
N LEU A 83 1.84 6.74 -9.87
CA LEU A 83 2.09 7.88 -8.98
C LEU A 83 2.40 9.16 -9.75
N ARG A 84 3.14 9.06 -10.86
CA ARG A 84 3.41 10.20 -11.73
C ARG A 84 2.12 10.79 -12.30
N GLY A 85 1.21 9.94 -12.79
CA GLY A 85 -0.09 10.39 -13.30
C GLY A 85 -0.96 11.04 -12.21
N LEU A 86 -0.88 10.58 -10.97
CA LEU A 86 -1.55 11.22 -9.84
C LEU A 86 -0.92 12.59 -9.49
N ALA A 87 0.40 12.68 -9.50
CA ALA A 87 1.12 13.92 -9.23
C ALA A 87 0.83 15.00 -10.30
N GLU A 88 0.76 14.62 -11.57
CA GLU A 88 0.37 15.50 -12.68
C GLU A 88 -1.06 16.03 -12.51
N LYS A 89 -2.02 15.17 -12.18
CA LYS A 89 -3.41 15.59 -11.90
C LYS A 89 -3.52 16.57 -10.73
N ALA A 90 -2.76 16.34 -9.66
CA ALA A 90 -2.71 17.26 -8.54
C ALA A 90 -2.09 18.61 -8.95
N ASP A 91 -1.03 18.60 -9.76
CA ASP A 91 -0.39 19.82 -10.28
C ASP A 91 -1.36 20.66 -11.12
N ASP A 92 -2.10 20.02 -12.03
CA ASP A 92 -3.13 20.66 -12.85
C ASP A 92 -4.21 21.31 -11.97
N ALA A 93 -4.66 20.62 -10.91
CA ALA A 93 -5.66 21.14 -9.99
C ALA A 93 -5.14 22.32 -9.14
N TYR A 94 -3.86 22.30 -8.73
CA TYR A 94 -3.24 23.45 -8.08
C TYR A 94 -3.17 24.68 -9.00
N GLU A 95 -2.77 24.49 -10.26
CA GLU A 95 -2.71 25.59 -11.24
C GLU A 95 -4.11 26.12 -11.60
N GLU A 96 -5.12 25.26 -11.66
CA GLU A 96 -6.52 25.67 -11.85
C GLU A 96 -7.03 26.51 -10.67
N PHE A 97 -6.74 26.07 -9.43
CA PHE A 97 -7.06 26.84 -8.22
C PHE A 97 -6.39 28.22 -8.29
N ARG A 98 -5.11 28.26 -8.66
CA ARG A 98 -4.34 29.50 -8.82
C ARG A 98 -4.99 30.42 -9.86
N GLY A 99 -5.46 29.85 -10.99
CA GLY A 99 -6.23 30.58 -11.99
C GLY A 99 -7.50 31.21 -11.40
N GLY A 100 -8.24 30.47 -10.56
CA GLY A 100 -9.41 30.99 -9.85
C GLY A 100 -9.11 32.17 -8.94
N LEU A 101 -8.00 32.13 -8.19
CA LEU A 101 -7.55 33.24 -7.35
C LEU A 101 -7.16 34.48 -8.18
N VAL A 102 -6.42 34.28 -9.28
CA VAL A 102 -6.04 35.39 -10.19
C VAL A 102 -7.26 36.06 -10.82
N GLU A 103 -8.34 35.32 -11.09
CA GLU A 103 -9.61 35.92 -11.48
C GLU A 103 -10.24 36.75 -10.35
N MET A 104 -10.21 36.25 -9.12
CA MET A 104 -10.73 36.96 -7.94
C MET A 104 -9.99 38.28 -7.66
N GLU A 105 -8.67 38.35 -7.91
CA GLU A 105 -7.84 39.56 -7.72
C GLU A 105 -8.34 40.77 -8.53
N LYS A 106 -9.07 40.53 -9.62
CA LYS A 106 -9.67 41.61 -10.43
C LYS A 106 -10.72 42.40 -9.65
N ALA A 107 -11.23 41.82 -8.55
CA ALA A 107 -12.25 42.40 -7.67
C ALA A 107 -13.52 42.86 -8.40
N ASP A 108 -13.80 42.30 -9.58
CA ASP A 108 -15.03 42.52 -10.31
C ASP A 108 -16.03 41.40 -10.02
N ALA A 109 -17.32 41.76 -9.96
CA ALA A 109 -18.34 40.83 -9.51
C ALA A 109 -18.50 39.59 -10.41
N ALA A 110 -18.13 39.65 -11.69
CA ALA A 110 -18.23 38.52 -12.60
C ALA A 110 -17.02 37.59 -12.43
N ALA A 111 -15.81 38.15 -12.38
CA ALA A 111 -14.58 37.39 -12.17
C ALA A 111 -14.53 36.77 -10.78
N VAL A 112 -14.99 37.46 -9.72
CA VAL A 112 -15.07 36.86 -8.38
C VAL A 112 -16.04 35.68 -8.36
N ARG A 113 -17.20 35.79 -9.01
CA ARG A 113 -18.15 34.64 -9.11
C ARG A 113 -17.54 33.48 -9.88
N HIS A 114 -16.86 33.77 -10.99
CA HIS A 114 -16.22 32.74 -11.77
C HIS A 114 -15.08 32.06 -11.00
N GLY A 115 -14.21 32.86 -10.37
CA GLY A 115 -13.13 32.39 -9.53
C GLY A 115 -13.62 31.49 -8.40
N ILE A 116 -14.78 31.79 -7.78
CA ILE A 116 -15.36 30.93 -6.73
C ILE A 116 -15.62 29.53 -7.29
N GLU A 117 -16.27 29.42 -8.45
CA GLU A 117 -16.59 28.11 -9.02
C GLU A 117 -15.33 27.36 -9.47
N VAL A 118 -14.33 28.07 -10.04
CA VAL A 118 -13.03 27.48 -10.40
C VAL A 118 -12.30 26.95 -9.16
N CYS A 119 -12.20 27.73 -8.09
CA CYS A 119 -11.56 27.28 -6.85
C CYS A 119 -12.30 26.08 -6.24
N LYS A 120 -13.64 26.02 -6.32
CA LYS A 120 -14.42 24.87 -5.84
C LYS A 120 -14.12 23.60 -6.62
N GLU A 121 -14.12 23.69 -7.95
CA GLU A 121 -13.81 22.55 -8.83
C GLU A 121 -12.37 22.07 -8.61
N ALA A 122 -11.41 22.98 -8.58
CA ALA A 122 -10.02 22.66 -8.28
C ALA A 122 -9.84 22.02 -6.90
N THR A 123 -10.57 22.51 -5.87
CA THR A 123 -10.56 21.91 -4.52
C THR A 123 -11.06 20.47 -4.55
N PHE A 124 -12.15 20.21 -5.27
CA PHE A 124 -12.68 18.87 -5.42
C PHE A 124 -11.64 17.92 -6.05
N ASN A 125 -11.01 18.37 -7.14
CA ASN A 125 -9.96 17.60 -7.83
C ASN A 125 -8.75 17.32 -6.92
N LEU A 126 -8.33 18.31 -6.11
CA LEU A 126 -7.24 18.12 -5.14
C LEU A 126 -7.60 17.10 -4.04
N VAL A 127 -8.84 17.12 -3.55
CA VAL A 127 -9.30 16.15 -2.54
C VAL A 127 -9.31 14.74 -3.14
N GLU A 128 -9.81 14.56 -4.36
CA GLU A 128 -9.78 13.27 -5.05
C GLU A 128 -8.35 12.77 -5.28
N ALA A 129 -7.45 13.64 -5.72
CA ALA A 129 -6.04 13.29 -5.91
C ALA A 129 -5.38 12.86 -4.60
N ASN A 130 -5.62 13.59 -3.50
CA ASN A 130 -5.09 13.23 -2.18
C ASN A 130 -5.64 11.89 -1.68
N GLN A 131 -6.94 11.62 -1.89
CA GLN A 131 -7.53 10.32 -1.54
C GLN A 131 -6.87 9.17 -2.32
N ALA A 132 -6.64 9.37 -3.62
CA ALA A 132 -5.94 8.38 -4.45
C ALA A 132 -4.48 8.16 -3.99
N PHE A 133 -3.79 9.22 -3.54
CA PHE A 133 -2.46 9.09 -2.93
C PHE A 133 -2.49 8.27 -1.65
N LEU A 134 -3.46 8.52 -0.76
CA LEU A 134 -3.62 7.75 0.48
C LEU A 134 -3.92 6.28 0.19
N GLU A 135 -4.75 5.98 -0.80
CA GLU A 135 -5.06 4.61 -1.22
C GLU A 135 -3.84 3.91 -1.85
N HIS A 136 -3.04 4.64 -2.64
CA HIS A 136 -1.79 4.11 -3.18
C HIS A 136 -0.78 3.84 -2.07
N GLN A 137 -0.59 4.77 -1.15
CA GLN A 137 0.27 4.60 0.03
C GLN A 137 -0.19 3.43 0.90
N GLN A 138 -1.50 3.27 1.11
CA GLN A 138 -2.05 2.12 1.82
C GLN A 138 -1.75 0.81 1.08
N ARG A 139 -1.91 0.76 -0.25
CA ARG A 139 -1.58 -0.41 -1.07
C ARG A 139 -0.08 -0.75 -1.00
N GLU A 140 0.81 0.23 -1.11
CA GLU A 140 2.26 0.01 -0.99
C GLU A 140 2.66 -0.48 0.42
N GLN A 141 1.91 -0.10 1.45
CA GLN A 141 2.15 -0.56 2.81
C GLN A 141 1.56 -1.95 3.10
N MET A 142 0.64 -2.44 2.25
CA MET A 142 0.05 -3.77 2.42
C MET A 142 1.09 -4.87 2.24
N VAL A 143 1.00 -5.88 3.09
CA VAL A 143 1.87 -7.06 3.04
C VAL A 143 1.07 -8.19 2.41
N GLU A 144 1.49 -8.64 1.24
CA GLU A 144 0.94 -9.85 0.65
C GLU A 144 1.37 -11.07 1.46
N CYS A 145 0.40 -11.91 1.81
CA CYS A 145 0.70 -13.19 2.45
C CYS A 145 1.30 -14.15 1.42
N LEU A 146 2.54 -14.60 1.64
CA LEU A 146 3.23 -15.54 0.76
C LEU A 146 2.53 -16.91 0.63
N MET A 147 1.67 -17.26 1.60
CA MET A 147 0.96 -18.55 1.58
C MET A 147 -0.37 -18.51 0.82
N CYS A 148 -1.11 -17.38 0.86
CA CYS A 148 -2.47 -17.32 0.28
C CYS A 148 -2.72 -16.14 -0.67
N GLY A 149 -1.72 -15.26 -0.85
CA GLY A 149 -1.77 -14.06 -1.69
C GLY A 149 -2.74 -12.97 -1.20
N HIS A 150 -3.23 -13.05 0.03
CA HIS A 150 -4.09 -12.01 0.58
C HIS A 150 -3.26 -10.78 0.94
N LEU A 151 -3.70 -9.59 0.54
CA LEU A 151 -3.12 -8.33 0.97
C LEU A 151 -3.59 -8.00 2.38
N ASN A 152 -2.64 -7.85 3.31
CA ASN A 152 -2.90 -7.58 4.71
C ASN A 152 -2.45 -6.16 5.06
N THR A 153 -3.13 -5.53 6.01
CA THR A 153 -2.70 -4.22 6.51
C THR A 153 -1.31 -4.30 7.15
N PRO A 154 -0.49 -3.23 7.03
CA PRO A 154 0.75 -3.13 7.77
C PRO A 154 0.48 -3.30 9.28
N ASN A 155 1.37 -4.00 10.00
CA ASN A 155 1.32 -4.29 11.45
C ASN A 155 0.55 -5.55 11.89
N LEU A 156 0.05 -6.38 10.98
CA LEU A 156 -0.50 -7.68 11.36
C LEU A 156 0.59 -8.73 11.49
N SER A 157 0.52 -9.51 12.58
CA SER A 157 1.44 -10.63 12.83
C SER A 157 1.18 -11.86 11.99
N ALA A 158 -0.08 -12.03 11.60
CA ALA A 158 -0.56 -13.15 10.85
C ALA A 158 -1.55 -12.68 9.78
N CYS A 159 -1.62 -13.41 8.68
CA CYS A 159 -2.55 -13.15 7.62
C CYS A 159 -3.99 -13.30 8.14
N ILE A 160 -4.85 -12.31 7.92
CA ILE A 160 -6.25 -12.36 8.38
C ILE A 160 -6.99 -13.55 7.76
N LYS A 161 -6.56 -13.96 6.55
CA LYS A 161 -7.23 -15.01 5.76
C LYS A 161 -6.76 -16.42 6.13
N CYS A 162 -5.46 -16.68 6.13
CA CYS A 162 -4.91 -18.03 6.34
C CYS A 162 -4.11 -18.18 7.63
N ASN A 163 -3.99 -17.11 8.43
CA ASN A 163 -3.26 -17.07 9.69
C ASN A 163 -1.76 -17.36 9.59
N ALA A 164 -1.19 -17.42 8.38
CA ALA A 164 0.25 -17.55 8.17
C ALA A 164 0.97 -16.28 8.64
N THR A 165 2.13 -16.43 9.26
CA THR A 165 2.94 -15.30 9.73
C THR A 165 3.31 -14.38 8.57
N LEU A 166 3.12 -13.07 8.74
CA LEU A 166 3.41 -12.09 7.69
C LEU A 166 4.87 -11.61 7.76
N PRO A 167 5.52 -11.37 6.61
CA PRO A 167 6.93 -10.96 6.53
C PRO A 167 7.33 -9.79 7.45
N LYS A 168 6.58 -8.68 7.49
CA LYS A 168 6.92 -7.50 8.32
C LYS A 168 6.98 -7.80 9.82
N THR A 169 6.13 -8.69 10.31
CA THR A 169 6.15 -9.13 11.73
C THR A 169 7.17 -10.20 12.02
N MET A 170 7.61 -10.93 11.01
CA MET A 170 8.75 -11.83 11.14
C MET A 170 10.04 -11.02 11.40
N VAL A 171 10.19 -9.84 10.79
CA VAL A 171 11.33 -8.96 11.06
C VAL A 171 11.22 -8.23 12.40
N GLN A 172 10.04 -7.72 12.78
CA GLN A 172 9.81 -7.11 14.10
C GLN A 172 9.94 -8.11 15.27
N ALA A 173 9.50 -9.37 15.09
CA ALA A 173 9.68 -10.43 16.08
C ALA A 173 11.15 -10.82 16.23
N ALA A 174 11.93 -10.82 15.14
CA ALA A 174 13.35 -11.12 15.18
C ALA A 174 14.18 -10.03 15.87
N ALA A 175 13.83 -8.75 15.70
CA ALA A 175 14.42 -7.66 16.47
C ALA A 175 14.18 -7.81 17.99
N SER A 176 13.12 -8.54 18.38
CA SER A 176 12.76 -8.82 19.77
C SER A 176 13.21 -10.19 20.29
N ALA A 177 13.70 -11.09 19.41
CA ALA A 177 13.96 -12.51 19.72
C ALA A 177 15.42 -12.82 20.08
N ASN A 178 16.20 -11.83 20.53
CA ASN A 178 17.48 -12.09 21.21
C ASN A 178 17.31 -12.64 22.64
N THR A 179 16.07 -12.96 23.06
CA THR A 179 15.80 -13.60 24.34
C THR A 179 14.73 -14.68 24.20
N SER A 180 15.16 -15.92 24.43
CA SER A 180 14.36 -17.08 24.83
C SER A 180 13.64 -17.86 23.72
N GLY A 181 14.27 -18.96 23.33
CA GLY A 181 13.62 -20.04 22.60
C GLY A 181 12.57 -20.75 23.46
N THR A 182 11.38 -20.93 22.88
CA THR A 182 10.40 -21.93 23.30
C THR A 182 9.49 -22.29 22.13
N SER A 183 9.61 -23.54 21.66
CA SER A 183 8.59 -24.37 21.00
C SER A 183 7.78 -23.75 19.86
N ASP A 184 8.28 -23.92 18.63
CA ASP A 184 7.56 -23.68 17.38
C ASP A 184 6.26 -24.51 17.28
N LEU A 185 5.13 -23.90 17.59
CA LEU A 185 3.84 -24.34 17.09
C LEU A 185 3.68 -23.79 15.68
N ILE A 186 4.08 -24.57 14.67
CA ILE A 186 3.80 -24.29 13.27
C ILE A 186 2.27 -24.30 13.11
N MET A 187 1.65 -23.13 12.99
CA MET A 187 0.25 -23.08 12.57
C MET A 187 0.17 -23.51 11.11
N VAL A 188 -0.53 -24.61 10.85
CA VAL A 188 -0.74 -25.15 9.51
C VAL A 188 -1.85 -24.35 8.84
N PRO A 189 -1.58 -23.62 7.73
CA PRO A 189 -2.60 -22.86 7.02
C PRO A 189 -3.76 -23.75 6.56
N LYS A 190 -4.96 -23.19 6.44
CA LYS A 190 -6.16 -23.94 6.04
C LYS A 190 -5.95 -24.67 4.71
N GLU A 191 -5.23 -24.06 3.77
CA GLU A 191 -4.94 -24.62 2.46
C GLU A 191 -4.14 -25.93 2.54
N TYR A 192 -3.24 -26.06 3.52
CA TYR A 192 -2.49 -27.30 3.78
C TYR A 192 -3.42 -28.38 4.36
N VAL A 193 -4.30 -28.00 5.29
CA VAL A 193 -5.32 -28.91 5.83
C VAL A 193 -6.24 -29.40 4.71
N ASP A 194 -6.68 -28.50 3.84
CA ASP A 194 -7.56 -28.81 2.71
C ASP A 194 -6.85 -29.74 1.70
N LEU A 195 -5.55 -29.54 1.43
CA LEU A 195 -4.76 -30.45 0.60
C LEU A 195 -4.58 -31.82 1.25
N TYR A 196 -4.24 -31.87 2.55
CA TYR A 196 -4.10 -33.13 3.28
C TYR A 196 -5.40 -33.95 3.26
N GLU A 197 -6.53 -33.30 3.55
CA GLU A 197 -7.84 -33.93 3.46
C GLU A 197 -8.17 -34.38 2.03
N ALA A 198 -7.75 -33.63 1.01
CA ALA A 198 -7.94 -34.02 -0.38
C ALA A 198 -7.10 -35.25 -0.74
N CYS A 199 -5.88 -35.38 -0.22
CA CYS A 199 -5.06 -36.58 -0.37
C CYS A 199 -5.73 -37.81 0.26
N ASP A 200 -6.29 -37.69 1.47
CA ASP A 200 -7.02 -38.79 2.11
C ASP A 200 -8.28 -39.18 1.29
N LYS A 201 -9.06 -38.19 0.84
CA LYS A 201 -10.29 -38.41 0.07
C LYS A 201 -10.02 -39.02 -1.31
N VAL A 202 -8.95 -38.61 -1.99
CA VAL A 202 -8.61 -39.16 -3.32
C VAL A 202 -8.06 -40.59 -3.20
N ALA A 203 -7.29 -40.89 -2.15
CA ALA A 203 -6.85 -42.26 -1.86
C ALA A 203 -8.02 -43.20 -1.52
N ALA A 204 -9.09 -42.66 -0.93
CA ALA A 204 -10.31 -43.38 -0.61
C ALA A 204 -11.34 -43.44 -1.78
N ASP A 205 -11.01 -42.89 -2.96
CA ASP A 205 -11.91 -42.77 -4.12
C ASP A 205 -13.21 -41.98 -3.81
N GLU A 206 -13.16 -41.06 -2.84
CA GLU A 206 -14.27 -40.19 -2.45
C GLU A 206 -14.36 -38.90 -3.28
N ILE A 207 -13.24 -38.46 -3.85
CA ILE A 207 -13.16 -37.35 -4.81
C ILE A 207 -12.42 -37.79 -6.07
N GLY A 208 -12.74 -37.17 -7.20
CA GLY A 208 -12.06 -37.44 -8.47
C GLY A 208 -10.66 -36.83 -8.53
N LEU A 209 -9.78 -37.44 -9.34
CA LEU A 209 -8.41 -36.96 -9.59
C LEU A 209 -8.38 -35.49 -10.03
N GLU A 210 -9.35 -35.03 -10.84
CA GLU A 210 -9.42 -33.63 -11.27
C GLU A 210 -9.64 -32.65 -10.11
N ASP A 211 -10.49 -33.02 -9.14
CA ASP A 211 -10.77 -32.13 -8.00
C ASP A 211 -9.58 -32.06 -7.05
N TRP A 212 -8.89 -33.18 -6.81
CA TRP A 212 -7.63 -33.21 -6.06
C TRP A 212 -6.50 -32.45 -6.79
N GLN A 213 -6.37 -32.61 -8.11
CA GLN A 213 -5.36 -31.92 -8.91
C GLN A 213 -5.46 -30.39 -8.78
N ARG A 214 -6.66 -29.83 -8.65
CA ARG A 214 -6.84 -28.38 -8.40
C ARG A 214 -6.17 -27.90 -7.12
N HIS A 215 -6.11 -28.74 -6.09
CA HIS A 215 -5.38 -28.41 -4.87
C HIS A 215 -3.87 -28.39 -5.11
N ILE A 216 -3.34 -29.35 -5.87
CA ILE A 216 -1.93 -29.37 -6.25
C ILE A 216 -1.56 -28.17 -7.12
N ASP A 217 -2.37 -27.85 -8.13
CA ASP A 217 -2.16 -26.73 -9.03
C ASP A 217 -2.15 -25.39 -8.27
N PHE A 218 -3.04 -25.23 -7.27
CA PHE A 218 -3.04 -24.06 -6.40
C PHE A 218 -1.69 -23.84 -5.72
N PHE A 219 -1.07 -24.89 -5.18
CA PHE A 219 0.24 -24.76 -4.53
C PHE A 219 1.38 -24.54 -5.55
N ASN A 220 1.34 -25.25 -6.69
CA ASN A 220 2.32 -25.05 -7.76
C ASN A 220 2.34 -23.60 -8.24
N ASP A 221 1.19 -23.00 -8.51
CA ASP A 221 1.10 -21.60 -8.93
C ASP A 221 1.68 -20.65 -7.88
N ARG A 222 1.42 -20.93 -6.59
CA ARG A 222 1.90 -20.10 -5.47
C ARG A 222 3.41 -20.16 -5.29
N PHE A 223 4.01 -21.35 -5.31
CA PHE A 223 5.46 -21.47 -5.16
C PHE A 223 6.21 -20.89 -6.35
N ASN A 224 5.69 -21.07 -7.57
CA ASN A 224 6.26 -20.43 -8.77
C ASN A 224 6.18 -18.89 -8.69
N GLN A 225 5.05 -18.33 -8.25
CA GLN A 225 4.91 -16.88 -8.04
C GLN A 225 5.90 -16.36 -7.00
N ALA A 226 6.02 -17.05 -5.86
CA ALA A 226 6.97 -16.67 -4.81
C ALA A 226 8.42 -16.69 -5.31
N SER A 227 8.80 -17.71 -6.10
CA SER A 227 10.14 -17.81 -6.69
C SER A 227 10.42 -16.62 -7.62
N GLN A 228 9.45 -16.26 -8.46
CA GLN A 228 9.58 -15.10 -9.34
C GLN A 228 9.71 -13.79 -8.55
N GLN A 229 8.95 -13.63 -7.46
CA GLN A 229 9.04 -12.45 -6.59
C GLN A 229 10.42 -12.30 -5.96
N ILE A 230 11.04 -13.39 -5.48
CA ILE A 230 12.40 -13.35 -4.93
C ILE A 230 13.40 -12.93 -6.01
N HIS A 231 13.32 -13.48 -7.21
CA HIS A 231 14.17 -13.05 -8.32
C HIS A 231 13.99 -11.57 -8.69
N ASP A 232 12.75 -11.09 -8.72
CA ASP A 232 12.45 -9.69 -9.01
C ASP A 232 13.01 -8.76 -7.92
N GLN A 233 12.92 -9.17 -6.64
CA GLN A 233 13.49 -8.43 -5.50
C GLN A 233 15.01 -8.37 -5.54
N VAL A 234 15.69 -9.48 -5.86
CA VAL A 234 17.15 -9.48 -6.04
C VAL A 234 17.53 -8.57 -7.20
N ARG A 235 16.79 -8.62 -8.30
CA ARG A 235 17.04 -7.78 -9.47
C ARG A 235 16.80 -6.29 -9.21
N SER A 236 15.77 -5.93 -8.45
CA SER A 236 15.47 -4.53 -8.15
C SER A 236 16.47 -3.89 -7.18
N HIS A 237 17.19 -4.71 -6.40
CA HIS A 237 18.19 -4.25 -5.42
C HIS A 237 19.62 -4.54 -5.90
N GLN A 238 19.85 -4.57 -7.21
CA GLN A 238 21.13 -4.97 -7.80
C GLN A 238 22.33 -4.13 -7.29
N ASP A 239 22.10 -2.86 -6.97
CA ASP A 239 23.11 -1.93 -6.45
C ASP A 239 23.51 -2.28 -5.00
N LEU A 240 22.59 -2.81 -4.19
CA LEU A 240 22.85 -3.27 -2.81
C LEU A 240 23.63 -4.61 -2.79
N LEU A 241 23.50 -5.43 -3.84
CA LEU A 241 24.19 -6.73 -3.91
C LEU A 241 25.72 -6.61 -3.98
N GLU A 242 26.26 -5.50 -4.49
CA GLU A 242 27.71 -5.24 -4.45
C GLU A 242 28.24 -5.05 -3.02
N SER A 243 27.36 -4.64 -2.10
CA SER A 243 27.69 -4.36 -0.70
C SER A 243 27.38 -5.51 0.26
N ILE A 244 26.52 -6.46 -0.13
CA ILE A 244 26.07 -7.58 0.73
C ILE A 244 26.06 -8.91 -0.04
N PRO A 245 27.20 -9.63 -0.07
CA PRO A 245 27.32 -10.91 -0.78
C PRO A 245 26.33 -11.97 -0.31
N ASN A 246 26.01 -11.96 1.00
CA ASN A 246 25.14 -12.97 1.62
C ASN A 246 23.68 -12.86 1.16
N LEU A 247 23.24 -11.71 0.64
CA LEU A 247 21.84 -11.51 0.23
C LEU A 247 21.49 -12.34 -1.00
N VAL A 248 22.45 -12.53 -1.92
CA VAL A 248 22.27 -13.41 -3.09
C VAL A 248 22.20 -14.88 -2.65
N GLU A 249 23.11 -15.29 -1.77
CA GLU A 249 23.14 -16.66 -1.24
C GLU A 249 21.83 -16.99 -0.50
N GLU A 250 21.33 -16.08 0.34
CA GLU A 250 20.07 -16.26 1.05
C GLU A 250 18.86 -16.28 0.11
N ALA A 251 18.85 -15.47 -0.96
CA ALA A 251 17.81 -15.52 -1.97
C ALA A 251 17.80 -16.86 -2.73
N ASP A 252 18.99 -17.35 -3.11
CA ASP A 252 19.15 -18.64 -3.76
C ASP A 252 18.68 -19.78 -2.84
N GLU A 253 18.93 -19.71 -1.52
CA GLU A 253 18.42 -20.68 -0.54
C GLU A 253 16.88 -20.65 -0.44
N VAL A 254 16.24 -19.49 -0.56
CA VAL A 254 14.77 -19.39 -0.60
C VAL A 254 14.23 -20.07 -1.85
N VAL A 255 14.80 -19.78 -3.02
CA VAL A 255 14.40 -20.39 -4.30
C VAL A 255 14.59 -21.90 -4.27
N GLU A 256 15.73 -22.39 -3.79
CA GLU A 256 15.97 -23.83 -3.65
C GLU A 256 14.93 -24.50 -2.73
N SER A 257 14.50 -23.80 -1.68
CA SER A 257 13.47 -24.31 -0.76
C SER A 257 12.09 -24.37 -1.40
N LEU A 258 11.78 -23.42 -2.30
CA LEU A 258 10.55 -23.43 -3.11
C LEU A 258 10.57 -24.55 -4.15
N ASP A 259 11.71 -24.79 -4.79
CA ASP A 259 11.90 -25.91 -5.72
C ASP A 259 11.67 -27.25 -5.03
N GLN A 260 12.19 -27.42 -3.81
CA GLN A 260 11.95 -28.62 -3.00
C GLN A 260 10.45 -28.83 -2.68
N ALA A 261 9.69 -27.75 -2.50
CA ALA A 261 8.25 -27.84 -2.29
C ALA A 261 7.52 -28.24 -3.58
N LEU A 262 7.97 -27.76 -4.74
CA LEU A 262 7.45 -28.16 -6.06
C LEU A 262 7.75 -29.64 -6.36
N GLU A 263 8.96 -30.12 -6.06
CA GLU A 263 9.32 -31.54 -6.18
C GLU A 263 8.43 -32.43 -5.29
N ALA A 264 8.13 -31.97 -4.08
CA ALA A 264 7.22 -32.69 -3.17
C ALA A 264 5.79 -32.80 -3.74
N LEU A 265 5.28 -31.76 -4.39
CA LEU A 265 3.99 -31.79 -5.08
C LEU A 265 4.03 -32.71 -6.31
N ALA A 266 5.13 -32.71 -7.06
CA ALA A 266 5.32 -33.61 -8.19
C ALA A 266 5.35 -35.10 -7.76
N GLU A 267 5.93 -35.40 -6.59
CA GLU A 267 5.87 -36.72 -5.98
C GLU A 267 4.42 -37.13 -5.70
N MET A 268 3.61 -36.24 -5.11
CA MET A 268 2.17 -36.53 -4.90
C MET A 268 1.45 -36.84 -6.23
N GLN A 269 1.77 -36.11 -7.30
CA GLN A 269 1.16 -36.31 -8.62
C GLN A 269 1.41 -37.70 -9.22
N LEU A 270 2.44 -38.42 -8.77
CA LEU A 270 2.68 -39.80 -9.21
C LEU A 270 1.50 -40.74 -8.88
N PHE A 271 0.74 -40.44 -7.80
CA PHE A 271 -0.48 -41.15 -7.46
C PHE A 271 -1.49 -41.21 -8.62
N ALA A 272 -1.58 -40.17 -9.46
CA ALA A 272 -2.49 -40.18 -10.61
C ALA A 272 -2.14 -41.25 -11.66
N ASN A 273 -0.89 -41.73 -11.68
CA ASN A 273 -0.41 -42.68 -12.67
C ASN A 273 -0.61 -44.13 -12.25
N ASP A 274 -0.35 -44.46 -10.99
CA ASP A 274 -0.35 -45.84 -10.49
C ASP A 274 -1.29 -46.10 -9.30
N GLY A 275 -1.86 -45.05 -8.71
CA GLY A 275 -2.78 -45.14 -7.58
C GLY A 275 -2.14 -45.56 -6.27
N ASP A 276 -0.81 -45.48 -6.13
CA ASP A 276 -0.12 -45.85 -4.88
C ASP A 276 -0.20 -44.72 -3.84
N PRO A 277 -0.94 -44.87 -2.72
CA PRO A 277 -1.08 -43.83 -1.71
C PRO A 277 0.25 -43.44 -1.03
N GLU A 278 1.28 -44.25 -1.17
CA GLU A 278 2.62 -43.93 -0.66
C GLU A 278 3.17 -42.64 -1.27
N HIS A 279 2.88 -42.35 -2.55
CA HIS A 279 3.25 -41.10 -3.21
C HIS A 279 2.65 -39.87 -2.52
N LEU A 280 1.40 -39.97 -2.07
CA LEU A 280 0.72 -38.88 -1.34
C LEU A 280 1.38 -38.64 0.02
N ASN A 281 1.72 -39.70 0.75
CA ASN A 281 2.36 -39.61 2.06
C ASN A 281 3.79 -39.06 1.97
N GLN A 282 4.59 -39.57 1.02
CA GLN A 282 5.96 -39.12 0.82
C GLN A 282 6.01 -37.66 0.36
N GLY A 283 5.19 -37.31 -0.63
CA GLY A 283 5.03 -35.93 -1.07
C GLY A 283 4.58 -35.01 0.07
N TRP A 284 3.65 -35.44 0.93
CA TRP A 284 3.17 -34.63 2.06
C TRP A 284 4.27 -34.35 3.09
N MET A 285 5.01 -35.38 3.49
CA MET A 285 6.13 -35.20 4.42
C MET A 285 7.21 -34.29 3.83
N ALA A 286 7.56 -34.48 2.56
CA ALA A 286 8.52 -33.63 1.86
C ALA A 286 8.04 -32.18 1.76
N LEU A 287 6.75 -31.97 1.47
CA LEU A 287 6.15 -30.64 1.38
C LEU A 287 6.20 -29.90 2.71
N MET A 288 5.90 -30.58 3.82
CA MET A 288 5.98 -29.97 5.16
C MET A 288 7.40 -29.58 5.53
N LEU A 289 8.40 -30.41 5.20
CA LEU A 289 9.81 -30.11 5.42
C LEU A 289 10.28 -28.92 4.57
N ALA A 290 9.94 -28.92 3.28
CA ALA A 290 10.26 -27.82 2.38
C ALA A 290 9.60 -26.51 2.85
N THR A 291 8.35 -26.56 3.30
CA THR A 291 7.64 -25.40 3.86
C THR A 291 8.34 -24.83 5.09
N GLN A 292 8.82 -25.68 5.99
CA GLN A 292 9.59 -25.23 7.15
C GLN A 292 10.90 -24.57 6.72
N LYS A 293 11.59 -25.13 5.72
CA LYS A 293 12.82 -24.56 5.15
C LYS A 293 12.53 -23.19 4.53
N ILE A 294 11.48 -23.06 3.71
CA ILE A 294 11.02 -21.79 3.12
C ILE A 294 10.81 -20.74 4.20
N GLN A 295 10.13 -21.06 5.30
CA GLN A 295 9.89 -20.09 6.39
C GLN A 295 11.20 -19.58 7.00
N HIS A 296 12.17 -20.48 7.21
CA HIS A 296 13.46 -20.12 7.81
C HIS A 296 14.33 -19.31 6.85
N THR A 297 14.47 -19.74 5.60
CA THR A 297 15.32 -19.07 4.60
C THR A 297 14.73 -17.73 4.20
N THR A 298 13.40 -17.63 4.07
CA THR A 298 12.71 -16.36 3.75
C THR A 298 12.89 -15.35 4.87
N LEU A 299 12.86 -15.79 6.13
CA LEU A 299 13.14 -14.93 7.28
C LEU A 299 14.55 -14.33 7.22
N ALA A 300 15.55 -15.16 6.94
CA ALA A 300 16.94 -14.71 6.84
C ALA A 300 17.11 -13.67 5.72
N PHE A 301 16.61 -13.99 4.51
CA PHE A 301 16.67 -13.11 3.34
C PHE A 301 16.10 -11.71 3.63
N TYR A 302 14.89 -11.62 4.20
CA TYR A 302 14.27 -10.32 4.47
C TYR A 302 14.95 -9.54 5.60
N GLN A 303 15.51 -10.21 6.61
CA GLN A 303 16.28 -9.54 7.67
C GLN A 303 17.55 -8.87 7.10
N THR A 304 18.25 -9.59 6.23
CA THR A 304 19.44 -9.08 5.56
C THR A 304 19.08 -7.92 4.63
N LEU A 305 17.97 -8.04 3.89
CA LEU A 305 17.47 -6.98 3.01
C LEU A 305 17.11 -5.69 3.78
N GLU A 306 16.38 -5.79 4.90
CA GLU A 306 16.02 -4.61 5.69
C GLU A 306 17.26 -3.95 6.33
N SER A 307 18.19 -4.75 6.86
CA SER A 307 19.45 -4.23 7.44
C SER A 307 20.31 -3.49 6.40
N ALA A 308 20.26 -3.93 5.14
CA ALA A 308 20.91 -3.29 4.02
C ALA A 308 20.36 -1.88 3.75
N GLN A 309 19.04 -1.79 3.71
CA GLN A 309 18.31 -0.56 3.39
C GLN A 309 18.47 0.51 4.49
N GLU A 310 18.55 0.09 5.76
CA GLU A 310 18.79 1.01 6.89
C GLU A 310 20.24 1.55 6.95
N SER A 311 21.19 0.86 6.31
CA SER A 311 22.61 1.24 6.34
C SER A 311 23.00 2.24 5.24
N ASP A 312 22.13 2.41 4.23
CA ASP A 312 22.36 3.26 3.04
C ASP A 312 21.58 4.60 3.09
N GLY A 313 20.74 4.81 4.12
CA GLY A 313 20.00 6.04 4.40
C GLY A 313 20.65 6.94 5.46
#